data_AF-A0A9E3N9R4-F1
#
_entry.id   AF-A0A9E3N9R4-F1
#
_cell.length_a   1.000
_cell.length_b   1.000
_cell.length_c   1.000
_cell.angle_alpha   90.00
_cell.angle_beta   90.00
_cell.angle_gamma   90.00
#
_symmetry.space_group_name_H-M   'P 1'
#
loop_
_entity.id
_entity.type
_entity.pdbx_description
1 polymer ?
#
loop_
_entity_poly.entity_id
_entity_poly.type
_entity_poly.pdbx_seq_one_letter_code
_entity_poly.pdbx_strand_id
1 'polypeptide(L)'
;MQDHLNFRSASFLRVHILDTMAFYDGRCLDPTGGFFHFFKDDGAVYDRTTRHLVSSTRFVFNHAMAARRFGEAKWLDATRHGLRFLREAHRNPDTCGYAWQLKWDGGRKDIIDDT
;
A
#
# COMPACT_ATOMS: atom_id res chain seq x y z
N MET A 1 41.17 -7.49 -0.14
CA MET A 1 40.24 -6.39 -0.47
C MET A 1 38.89 -6.78 0.11
N GLN A 2 38.36 -6.04 1.08
CA GLN A 2 36.97 -6.25 1.49
C GLN A 2 36.08 -5.64 0.40
N ASP A 3 35.33 -6.51 -0.27
CA ASP A 3 34.32 -6.11 -1.24
C ASP A 3 33.13 -5.53 -0.45
N HIS A 4 33.08 -4.21 -0.33
CA HIS A 4 32.00 -3.52 0.35
C HIS A 4 30.89 -3.19 -0.65
N LEU A 5 29.63 -3.37 -0.25
CA LEU A 5 28.48 -2.98 -1.07
C LEU A 5 28.53 -1.49 -1.41
N ASN A 6 28.39 -1.18 -2.70
CA ASN A 6 28.25 0.20 -3.15
C ASN A 6 26.79 0.66 -3.08
N PHE A 7 26.42 1.27 -1.96
CA PHE A 7 25.08 1.80 -1.70
C PHE A 7 24.62 2.91 -2.66
N ARG A 8 25.54 3.53 -3.41
CA ARG A 8 25.21 4.54 -4.43
C ARG A 8 24.95 3.94 -5.82
N SER A 9 25.24 2.65 -6.00
CA SER A 9 25.07 2.00 -7.30
C SER A 9 23.58 1.83 -7.64
N ALA A 10 23.24 2.08 -8.90
CA ALA A 10 21.86 1.91 -9.38
C ALA A 10 21.39 0.45 -9.27
N SER A 11 22.30 -0.52 -9.42
CA SER A 11 22.00 -1.94 -9.26
C SER A 11 21.59 -2.26 -7.82
N PHE A 12 22.37 -1.82 -6.82
CA PHE A 12 22.03 -1.99 -5.40
C PHE A 12 20.65 -1.40 -5.09
N LEU A 13 20.40 -0.15 -5.49
CA LEU A 13 19.13 0.54 -5.22
C LEU A 13 17.94 -0.18 -5.87
N ARG A 14 18.11 -0.70 -7.10
CA ARG A 14 17.05 -1.45 -7.79
C ARG A 14 16.73 -2.76 -7.09
N VAL A 15 17.74 -3.53 -6.69
CA VAL A 15 17.55 -4.79 -5.95
C VAL A 15 16.85 -4.53 -4.63
N HIS A 16 17.30 -3.53 -3.87
CA HIS A 16 16.68 -3.21 -2.58
C HIS A 16 15.21 -2.75 -2.69
N ILE A 17 14.84 -2.05 -3.77
CA ILE A 17 13.43 -1.74 -4.06
C ILE A 17 12.63 -3.04 -4.27
N LEU A 18 13.15 -3.98 -5.07
CA LEU A 18 12.48 -5.24 -5.36
C LEU A 18 12.34 -6.10 -4.10
N ASP A 19 13.36 -6.13 -3.24
CA ASP A 19 13.32 -6.83 -1.94
C ASP A 19 12.22 -6.25 -1.04
N THR A 20 12.12 -4.92 -0.99
CA THR A 20 11.07 -4.23 -0.22
C THR A 20 9.68 -4.50 -0.80
N MET A 21 9.53 -4.49 -2.13
CA MET A 21 8.27 -4.84 -2.77
C MET A 21 7.89 -6.31 -2.50
N ALA A 22 8.85 -7.23 -2.51
CA ALA A 22 8.61 -8.65 -2.22
C ALA A 22 8.08 -8.88 -0.78
N PHE A 23 8.40 -7.99 0.17
CA PHE A 23 7.81 -8.01 1.51
C PHE A 23 6.32 -7.63 1.53
N TYR A 24 5.82 -6.83 0.60
CA TYR A 24 4.41 -6.42 0.57
C TYR A 24 3.57 -7.15 -0.50
N ASP A 25 4.18 -7.48 -1.64
CA ASP A 25 3.51 -8.06 -2.81
C ASP A 25 2.65 -9.28 -2.43
N GLY A 26 1.42 -9.29 -2.95
CA GLY A 26 0.42 -10.33 -2.66
C GLY A 26 -0.24 -10.19 -1.30
N ARG A 27 0.55 -10.16 -0.20
CA ARG A 27 0.01 -10.18 1.17
C ARG A 27 -0.58 -8.85 1.65
N CYS A 28 -0.18 -7.73 1.06
CA CYS A 28 -0.73 -6.42 1.43
C CYS A 28 -2.11 -6.15 0.83
N LEU A 29 -2.50 -6.86 -0.24
CA LEU A 29 -3.78 -6.63 -0.90
C LEU A 29 -4.92 -7.22 -0.06
N ASP A 30 -5.92 -6.39 0.21
CA ASP A 30 -7.19 -6.87 0.75
C ASP A 30 -8.13 -7.11 -0.44
N PRO A 31 -8.52 -8.37 -0.74
CA PRO A 31 -9.38 -8.66 -1.89
C PRO A 31 -10.74 -7.96 -1.79
N THR A 32 -11.15 -7.52 -0.60
CA THR A 32 -12.40 -6.80 -0.39
C THR A 32 -12.27 -5.29 -0.58
N GLY A 33 -11.04 -4.75 -0.60
CA GLY A 33 -10.79 -3.34 -0.87
C GLY A 33 -9.55 -2.79 -0.16
N GLY A 34 -8.70 -2.12 -0.92
CA GLY A 34 -7.52 -1.42 -0.43
C GLY A 34 -6.38 -2.36 -0.04
N PHE A 35 -5.69 -2.00 1.04
CA PHE A 35 -4.54 -2.74 1.52
C PHE A 35 -4.65 -2.97 3.03
N PHE A 36 -4.09 -4.07 3.52
CA PHE A 36 -3.76 -4.20 4.92
C PHE A 36 -2.63 -3.22 5.27
N HIS A 37 -2.66 -2.66 6.48
CA HIS A 37 -1.72 -1.59 6.88
C HIS A 37 -0.78 -1.97 8.02
N PHE A 38 -0.98 -3.14 8.63
CA PHE A 38 -0.34 -3.52 9.88
C PHE A 38 0.31 -4.89 9.74
N PHE A 39 1.64 -4.89 9.55
CA PHE A 39 2.45 -6.07 9.30
C PHE A 39 3.44 -6.28 10.45
N LYS A 40 3.70 -7.54 10.79
CA LYS A 40 4.83 -7.97 11.63
C LYS A 40 6.09 -8.09 10.78
N ASP A 41 7.23 -8.32 11.43
CA ASP A 41 8.54 -8.48 10.77
C ASP A 41 8.59 -9.67 9.79
N ASP A 42 7.77 -10.71 10.02
CA ASP A 42 7.61 -11.87 9.12
C ASP A 42 6.60 -11.63 7.99
N GLY A 43 5.99 -10.44 7.94
CA GLY A 43 4.97 -10.05 6.97
C GLY A 43 3.55 -10.48 7.36
N ALA A 44 3.32 -11.11 8.51
CA ALA A 44 1.98 -11.46 8.95
C ALA A 44 1.15 -10.20 9.22
N VAL A 45 -0.09 -10.17 8.71
CA VAL A 45 -1.04 -9.08 8.99
C VAL A 45 -1.64 -9.28 10.37
N TYR A 46 -1.39 -8.35 11.30
CA TYR A 46 -1.86 -8.48 12.68
C TYR A 46 -3.10 -7.63 13.02
N ASP A 47 -3.39 -6.60 12.22
CA ASP A 47 -4.68 -5.91 12.23
C ASP A 47 -5.23 -5.88 10.81
N ARG A 48 -6.30 -6.65 10.61
CA ARG A 48 -6.95 -6.84 9.31
C ARG A 48 -8.03 -5.82 9.02
N THR A 49 -8.40 -4.96 9.97
CA THR A 49 -9.60 -4.10 9.82
C THR A 49 -9.28 -2.62 9.82
N THR A 50 -8.32 -2.16 10.62
CA THR A 50 -8.01 -0.74 10.69
C THR A 50 -7.36 -0.26 9.40
N ARG A 51 -7.83 0.88 8.88
CA ARG A 51 -7.29 1.56 7.71
C ARG A 51 -7.04 3.03 8.04
N HIS A 52 -5.96 3.55 7.49
CA HIS A 52 -5.49 4.91 7.73
C HIS A 52 -5.16 5.54 6.39
N LEU A 53 -5.61 6.78 6.18
CA LEU A 53 -5.50 7.48 4.88
C LEU A 53 -4.04 7.54 4.38
N VAL A 54 -3.11 7.82 5.29
CA VAL A 54 -1.66 7.84 5.01
C VAL A 54 -1.16 6.51 4.42
N SER A 55 -1.52 5.36 4.99
CA SER A 55 -1.08 4.07 4.46
C SER A 55 -1.74 3.75 3.13
N SER A 56 -3.04 4.03 2.98
CA SER A 56 -3.74 3.80 1.70
C SER A 56 -3.14 4.63 0.56
N THR A 57 -2.82 5.89 0.80
CA THR A 57 -2.15 6.75 -0.19
C THR A 57 -0.71 6.32 -0.47
N ARG A 58 0.05 5.92 0.55
CA ARG A 58 1.44 5.45 0.37
C ARG A 58 1.51 4.11 -0.36
N PHE A 59 0.58 3.20 -0.16
CA PHE A 59 0.54 1.97 -0.95
C PHE A 59 0.23 2.23 -2.43
N VAL A 60 -0.65 3.19 -2.73
CA VAL A 60 -0.86 3.65 -4.12
C VAL A 60 0.46 4.16 -4.70
N PHE A 61 1.20 5.00 -3.96
CA PHE A 61 2.51 5.50 -4.38
C PHE A 61 3.50 4.35 -4.63
N ASN A 62 3.67 3.43 -3.67
CA ASN A 62 4.62 2.31 -3.78
C ASN A 62 4.40 1.53 -5.07
N HIS A 63 3.16 1.09 -5.30
CA HIS A 63 2.81 0.30 -6.48
C HIS A 63 2.90 1.11 -7.78
N ALA A 64 2.49 2.38 -7.77
CA ALA A 64 2.57 3.22 -8.97
C ALA A 64 4.02 3.45 -9.40
N MET A 65 4.91 3.70 -8.44
CA MET A 65 6.33 3.89 -8.71
C MET A 65 7.01 2.58 -9.13
N ALA A 66 6.66 1.44 -8.52
CA ALA A 66 7.13 0.14 -8.96
C ALA A 66 6.68 -0.18 -10.39
N ALA A 67 5.40 0.03 -10.71
CA ALA A 67 4.86 -0.13 -12.07
C ALA A 67 5.59 0.75 -13.09
N ARG A 68 5.81 2.04 -12.78
CA ARG A 68 6.58 2.93 -13.65
C ARG A 68 8.04 2.51 -13.83
N ARG A 69 8.65 1.92 -12.79
CA ARG A 69 10.09 1.61 -12.79
C ARG A 69 10.42 0.28 -13.44
N PHE A 70 9.60 -0.75 -13.28
CA PHE A 70 9.88 -2.08 -13.82
C PHE A 70 8.78 -2.67 -14.71
N GLY A 71 7.65 -1.98 -14.90
CA GLY A 71 6.69 -2.30 -15.95
C GLY A 71 5.79 -3.52 -15.69
N GLU A 72 5.80 -4.09 -14.49
CA GLU A 72 4.96 -5.25 -14.18
C GLU A 72 3.48 -4.85 -14.00
N ALA A 73 2.59 -5.54 -14.73
CA ALA A 73 1.15 -5.26 -14.72
C ALA A 73 0.51 -5.38 -13.33
N LYS A 74 0.97 -6.34 -12.52
CA LYS A 74 0.47 -6.58 -11.15
C LYS A 74 0.49 -5.33 -10.28
N TRP A 75 1.51 -4.48 -10.43
CA TRP A 75 1.63 -3.27 -9.63
C TRP A 75 0.73 -2.16 -10.16
N LEU A 76 0.52 -2.06 -11.48
CA LEU A 76 -0.46 -1.14 -12.04
C LEU A 76 -1.89 -1.50 -11.57
N ASP A 77 -2.20 -2.78 -11.51
CA ASP A 77 -3.50 -3.27 -11.03
C ASP A 77 -3.68 -3.01 -9.53
N ALA A 78 -2.63 -3.21 -8.72
CA ALA A 78 -2.61 -2.82 -7.32
C ALA A 78 -2.78 -1.30 -7.12
N THR A 79 -2.14 -0.47 -7.95
CA THR A 79 -2.35 0.99 -7.94
C THR A 79 -3.81 1.34 -8.16
N ARG A 80 -4.44 0.75 -9.18
CA ARG A 80 -5.87 0.97 -9.49
C ARG A 80 -6.76 0.49 -8.36
N HIS A 81 -6.44 -0.65 -7.74
CA HIS A 81 -7.14 -1.19 -6.59
C HIS A 81 -7.11 -0.21 -5.40
N GLY A 82 -5.93 0.31 -5.06
CA GLY A 82 -5.78 1.31 -4.01
C GLY A 82 -6.50 2.64 -4.30
N LEU A 83 -6.43 3.12 -5.55
CA LEU A 83 -7.13 4.34 -5.96
C LEU A 83 -8.65 4.21 -5.85
N ARG A 84 -9.23 3.06 -6.22
CA ARG A 84 -10.66 2.80 -6.00
C ARG A 84 -11.00 2.88 -4.51
N PHE A 85 -10.21 2.22 -3.66
CA PHE A 85 -10.43 2.26 -2.21
C PHE A 85 -10.38 3.67 -1.62
N LEU A 86 -9.44 4.52 -2.06
CA LEU A 86 -9.41 5.92 -1.65
C LEU A 86 -10.71 6.65 -2.02
N ARG A 87 -11.20 6.45 -3.24
CA ARG A 87 -12.38 7.16 -3.76
C ARG A 87 -13.71 6.64 -3.26
N GLU A 88 -13.78 5.35 -2.92
CA GLU A 88 -15.02 4.67 -2.54
C GLU A 88 -15.16 4.51 -1.02
N ALA A 89 -14.06 4.28 -0.29
CA ALA A 89 -14.08 4.09 1.16
C ALA A 89 -13.70 5.36 1.91
N HIS A 90 -12.53 5.94 1.62
CA HIS A 90 -12.06 7.11 2.38
C HIS A 90 -12.83 8.39 2.05
N ARG A 91 -13.11 8.64 0.77
CA ARG A 91 -13.76 9.89 0.36
C ARG A 91 -15.18 9.99 0.90
N ASN A 92 -15.51 11.12 1.51
CA ASN A 92 -16.87 11.52 1.81
C ASN A 92 -17.46 12.19 0.56
N PRO A 93 -18.57 11.70 -0.01
CA PRO A 93 -19.17 12.27 -1.22
C PRO A 93 -19.76 13.67 -1.01
N ASP A 94 -20.24 13.97 0.20
CA ASP A 94 -20.95 15.21 0.52
C ASP A 94 -19.97 16.36 0.77
N THR A 95 -18.86 16.09 1.47
CA THR A 95 -17.86 17.12 1.81
C THR A 95 -16.64 17.12 0.88
N CYS A 96 -16.48 16.08 0.06
CA CYS A 96 -15.27 15.81 -0.72
C CYS A 96 -13.99 15.56 0.11
N GLY A 97 -14.07 15.60 1.44
CA GLY A 97 -12.99 15.24 2.36
C GLY A 97 -12.70 13.74 2.37
N TYR A 98 -11.66 13.33 3.10
CA TYR A 98 -11.25 11.93 3.21
C TYR A 98 -11.12 11.57 4.68
N ALA A 99 -11.80 10.50 5.11
CA ALA A 99 -11.68 9.98 6.46
C ALA A 99 -10.22 9.67 6.77
N TRP A 100 -9.72 10.22 7.87
CA TRP A 100 -8.36 10.01 8.34
C TRP A 100 -8.15 8.54 8.74
N GLN A 101 -9.13 7.98 9.46
CA GLN A 101 -9.13 6.59 9.92
C GLN A 101 -10.51 5.95 9.79
N LEU A 102 -10.54 4.69 9.37
CA LEU A 102 -11.76 3.88 9.27
C LEU A 102 -11.47 2.41 9.62
N LYS A 103 -12.51 1.65 9.98
CA LYS A 103 -12.49 0.19 9.93
C LYS A 103 -13.08 -0.28 8.61
N TRP A 104 -12.42 -1.27 8.03
CA TRP A 104 -12.86 -1.98 6.84
C TRP A 104 -12.94 -3.47 7.14
N ASP A 105 -14.14 -4.02 7.09
CA ASP A 105 -14.37 -5.44 7.36
C ASP A 105 -15.27 -6.03 6.28
N GLY A 106 -14.70 -6.84 5.39
CA GLY A 106 -15.47 -7.58 4.40
C GLY A 106 -16.29 -6.72 3.43
N GLY A 107 -15.84 -5.50 3.11
CA GLY A 107 -16.62 -4.55 2.29
C GLY A 107 -17.42 -3.51 3.08
N ARG A 108 -17.47 -3.64 4.42
CA ARG A 108 -18.18 -2.71 5.31
C ARG A 108 -17.22 -1.66 5.86
N LYS A 109 -17.62 -0.39 5.71
CA LYS A 109 -16.95 0.78 6.28
C LYS A 109 -17.57 1.21 7.60
N ASP A 110 -16.73 1.53 8.57
CA ASP A 110 -17.08 2.29 9.77
C ASP A 110 -16.05 3.41 9.98
N ILE A 111 -16.50 4.66 10.02
CA ILE A 111 -15.58 5.82 10.12
C ILE A 111 -15.20 6.01 11.59
N ILE A 112 -13.90 6.06 11.87
CA ILE A 112 -13.38 6.32 13.22
C ILE A 112 -13.08 7.81 13.40
N ASP A 113 -12.50 8.42 12.37
CA ASP A 113 -12.06 9.82 12.38
C ASP A 113 -12.28 10.42 10.98
N ASP A 114 -13.17 11.39 10.89
CA ASP A 114 -13.54 12.09 9.66
C ASP A 114 -12.82 13.42 9.44
N THR A 115 -12.02 13.90 10.41
CA THR A 115 -11.33 15.21 10.45
C THR A 115 -12.19 16.46 10.25
#